data_AF-A0A6I4SLB9-F1
#
_entry.id   AF-A0A6I4SLB9-F1
#
_cell.length_a   1.000
_cell.length_b   1.000
_cell.length_c   1.000
_cell.angle_alpha   90.00
_cell.angle_beta   90.00
_cell.angle_gamma   90.00
#
_symmetry.space_group_name_H-M   'P 1'
#
loop_
_entity.id
_entity.type
_entity.pdbx_description
1 polymer ?
#
loop_
_entity_poly.entity_id
_entity_poly.type
_entity_poly.pdbx_seq_one_letter_code
_entity_poly.pdbx_strand_id
1 'polypeptide(L)'
;MLRKFMRPLAIIICLLFLASGLVRIGVSILMIGQASGWWMFAGEAVEALSGTQRFIAEAPLNLVGFTPLTYFGFIAFMGVTISLGALGQIWRKRWGLVLIGIYLLSHGFLFANFGTVNPKILLLALAAAMAGVLAWANRQEN
;
A
#
# COMPACT_ATOMS: atom_id res chain seq x y z
N MET A 1 -15.63 -24.29 -16.18
CA MET A 1 -15.88 -24.02 -14.74
C MET A 1 -14.92 -22.99 -14.14
N LEU A 2 -13.61 -23.14 -14.30
CA LEU A 2 -12.58 -22.23 -13.76
C LEU A 2 -12.84 -20.73 -14.03
N ARG A 3 -13.11 -20.35 -15.30
CA ARG A 3 -13.39 -18.96 -15.71
C ARG A 3 -14.54 -18.27 -14.96
N LYS A 4 -15.57 -19.01 -14.52
CA LYS A 4 -16.75 -18.45 -13.84
C LYS A 4 -16.43 -18.05 -12.38
N PHE A 5 -15.49 -18.76 -11.75
CA PHE A 5 -14.99 -18.44 -10.40
C PHE A 5 -13.90 -17.36 -10.39
N MET A 6 -13.10 -17.26 -11.45
CA MET A 6 -12.00 -16.29 -11.55
C MET A 6 -12.47 -14.83 -11.60
N ARG A 7 -13.63 -14.57 -12.22
CA ARG A 7 -14.18 -13.21 -12.32
C ARG A 7 -14.58 -12.59 -10.98
N PRO A 8 -15.44 -13.22 -10.16
CA PRO A 8 -15.78 -12.66 -8.85
C PRO A 8 -14.55 -12.57 -7.94
N LEU A 9 -13.64 -13.54 -8.00
CA LEU A 9 -12.39 -13.51 -7.23
C LEU A 9 -11.51 -12.31 -7.61
N ALA A 10 -11.32 -12.04 -8.90
CA ALA A 10 -10.55 -10.89 -9.36
C ALA A 10 -11.16 -9.55 -8.89
N ILE A 11 -12.48 -9.43 -8.93
CA ILE A 11 -13.19 -8.25 -8.42
C ILE A 11 -12.97 -8.09 -6.91
N ILE A 12 -13.12 -9.18 -6.13
CA ILE A 12 -12.87 -9.16 -4.68
C ILE A 12 -11.44 -8.69 -4.38
N ILE A 13 -10.44 -9.23 -5.09
CA ILE A 13 -9.04 -8.81 -4.92
C ILE A 13 -8.89 -7.31 -5.22
N CYS A 14 -9.50 -6.81 -6.30
CA CYS A 14 -9.45 -5.39 -6.63
C CYS A 14 -10.11 -4.53 -5.54
N LEU A 15 -11.24 -4.96 -4.98
CA LEU A 15 -11.90 -4.24 -3.89
C LEU A 15 -11.04 -4.23 -2.61
N LEU A 16 -10.36 -5.34 -2.28
CA LEU A 16 -9.42 -5.40 -1.16
C LEU A 16 -8.23 -4.45 -1.35
N PHE A 17 -7.67 -4.41 -2.56
CA PHE A 17 -6.60 -3.47 -2.91
C PHE A 17 -7.06 -2.01 -2.87
N LEU A 18 -8.27 -1.73 -3.35
CA LEU A 18 -8.86 -0.40 -3.29
C LEU A 18 -9.08 0.05 -1.84
N ALA A 19 -9.69 -0.79 -1.00
CA ALA A 19 -9.90 -0.50 0.41
C ALA A 19 -8.56 -0.27 1.14
N SER A 20 -7.56 -1.12 0.91
CA SER A 20 -6.21 -0.94 1.46
C SER A 20 -5.59 0.39 1.02
N GLY A 21 -5.74 0.75 -0.26
CA GLY A 21 -5.24 2.00 -0.81
C GLY A 21 -5.90 3.24 -0.20
N LEU A 22 -7.22 3.24 -0.07
CA LEU A 22 -7.99 4.33 0.53
C LEU A 22 -7.62 4.54 2.00
N VAL A 23 -7.45 3.46 2.77
CA VAL A 23 -6.99 3.56 4.17
C VAL A 23 -5.61 4.20 4.24
N ARG A 24 -4.68 3.79 3.37
CA ARG A 24 -3.33 4.39 3.32
C ARG A 24 -3.38 5.88 2.98
N ILE A 25 -4.21 6.27 2.02
CA ILE A 25 -4.39 7.68 1.65
C ILE A 25 -4.94 8.47 2.83
N GLY A 26 -6.05 8.01 3.42
CA GLY A 26 -6.72 8.70 4.53
C GLY A 26 -5.79 8.89 5.73
N VAL A 27 -5.18 7.80 6.20
CA VAL A 27 -4.24 7.86 7.33
C VAL A 27 -3.06 8.77 7.02
N SER A 28 -2.48 8.68 5.82
CA SER A 28 -1.30 9.49 5.48
C SER A 28 -1.62 10.97 5.38
N ILE A 29 -2.76 11.34 4.77
CA ILE A 29 -3.20 12.73 4.70
C ILE A 29 -3.36 13.27 6.12
N LEU A 30 -4.10 12.55 6.98
CA LEU A 30 -4.30 12.93 8.39
C LEU A 30 -2.98 13.15 9.12
N MET A 31 -2.02 12.23 8.97
CA MET A 31 -0.73 12.35 9.63
C MET A 31 0.13 13.49 9.06
N ILE A 32 0.10 13.72 7.75
CA ILE A 32 0.81 14.83 7.10
C ILE A 32 0.27 16.17 7.59
N GLY A 33 -1.06 16.34 7.61
CA GLY A 33 -1.64 17.60 8.08
C GLY A 33 -1.39 17.85 9.56
N GLN A 34 -1.31 16.79 10.38
CA GLN A 34 -0.96 16.92 11.78
C GLN A 34 0.51 17.27 11.99
N ALA A 35 1.42 16.63 11.23
CA ALA A 35 2.85 16.97 11.24
C ALA A 35 3.14 18.38 10.69
N SER A 36 2.28 18.89 9.80
CA SER A 36 2.41 20.22 9.18
C SER A 36 1.69 21.32 9.96
N GLY A 37 1.00 20.98 11.06
CA GLY A 37 0.21 21.92 11.85
C GLY A 37 -1.06 22.44 11.15
N TRP A 38 -1.51 21.80 10.06
CA TRP A 38 -2.75 22.15 9.37
C TRP A 38 -3.99 21.84 10.21
N TRP A 39 -3.90 20.79 11.03
CA TRP A 39 -4.90 20.43 12.02
C TRP A 39 -4.23 19.83 13.26
N MET A 40 -4.86 20.03 14.41
CA MET A 40 -4.37 19.56 15.71
C MET A 40 -5.41 18.59 16.27
N PHE A 41 -5.30 17.32 15.88
CA PHE A 41 -6.10 16.26 16.50
C PHE A 41 -5.45 15.87 17.83
N ALA A 42 -6.25 15.82 18.90
CA ALA A 42 -5.84 15.25 20.19
C ALA A 42 -6.07 13.73 20.21
N GLY A 43 -5.36 13.02 21.10
CA GLY A 43 -5.56 11.57 21.31
C GLY A 43 -4.82 10.68 20.30
N GLU A 44 -5.53 9.69 19.73
CA GLU A 44 -4.95 8.58 18.95
C GLU A 44 -4.07 9.02 17.77
N ALA A 45 -4.39 10.15 17.14
CA ALA A 45 -3.62 10.65 16.00
C ALA A 45 -2.22 11.16 16.42
N VAL A 46 -2.09 11.73 17.63
CA VAL A 46 -0.79 12.11 18.22
C VAL A 46 0.02 10.88 18.58
N GLU A 47 -0.62 9.87 19.15
CA GLU A 47 0.02 8.61 19.50
C GLU A 47 0.53 7.86 18.25
N ALA A 48 -0.26 7.84 17.17
CA ALA A 48 0.14 7.25 15.90
C ALA A 48 1.34 7.98 15.27
N LEU A 49 1.34 9.32 15.31
CA LEU A 49 2.44 10.12 14.79
C LEU A 49 3.72 9.91 15.63
N SER A 50 3.62 9.97 16.96
CA SER A 50 4.75 9.76 17.87
C SER A 50 5.28 8.32 17.81
N GLY A 51 4.41 7.32 17.67
CA GLY A 51 4.80 5.93 17.43
C GLY A 51 5.56 5.76 16.12
N THR A 52 5.17 6.47 15.07
CA THR A 52 5.89 6.47 13.79
C THR A 52 7.24 7.19 13.89
N GLN A 53 7.29 8.32 14.60
CA GLN A 53 8.55 9.02 14.89
C GLN A 53 9.53 8.12 15.62
N ARG A 54 9.08 7.42 16.67
CA ARG A 54 9.87 6.47 17.42
C ARG A 54 10.35 5.32 16.53
N PHE A 55 9.46 4.73 15.74
CA PHE A 55 9.81 3.67 14.80
C PHE A 55 10.93 4.09 13.84
N ILE A 56 10.83 5.30 13.27
CA ILE A 56 11.85 5.82 12.34
C ILE A 56 13.17 6.09 13.06
N ALA A 57 13.12 6.66 14.27
CA ALA A 57 14.31 7.01 15.05
C ALA A 57 15.06 5.79 15.60
N GLU A 58 14.32 4.74 15.99
CA GLU A 58 14.87 3.50 16.55
C GLU A 58 15.12 2.42 15.48
N ALA A 59 14.81 2.70 14.22
CA ALA A 59 15.00 1.73 13.16
C ALA A 59 16.49 1.38 12.99
N PRO A 60 16.84 0.10 12.83
CA PRO A 60 18.23 -0.33 12.68
C PRO A 60 18.86 0.19 11.39
N LEU A 61 18.04 0.50 10.38
CA LEU A 61 18.42 1.05 9.09
C LEU A 61 17.42 2.15 8.70
N ASN A 62 17.90 3.16 8.00
CA ASN A 62 17.06 4.13 7.28
C ASN A 62 17.83 4.63 6.06
N LEU A 63 17.96 3.76 5.06
CA LEU A 63 18.85 3.98 3.90
C LEU A 63 18.58 5.28 3.15
N VAL A 64 17.32 5.69 3.04
CA VAL A 64 16.88 6.89 2.30
C VAL A 64 16.73 8.11 3.22
N GLY A 65 16.86 7.93 4.54
CA GLY A 65 16.67 9.03 5.49
C GLY A 65 15.23 9.53 5.57
N PHE A 66 14.25 8.62 5.58
CA PHE A 66 12.85 9.00 5.75
C PHE A 66 12.66 9.80 7.05
N THR A 67 12.02 10.96 6.90
CA THR A 67 11.38 11.71 7.98
C THR A 67 9.92 11.27 8.11
N PRO A 68 9.22 11.55 9.23
CA PRO A 68 7.80 11.22 9.35
C PRO A 68 6.95 11.76 8.20
N LEU A 69 7.22 13.00 7.78
CA LEU A 69 6.50 13.65 6.68
C LEU A 69 6.71 12.92 5.35
N THR A 70 7.97 12.60 5.02
CA THR A 70 8.30 11.89 3.76
C THR A 70 7.86 10.43 3.80
N TYR A 71 7.88 9.79 4.98
CA TYR A 71 7.35 8.45 5.19
C TYR A 71 5.84 8.41 4.91
N PHE A 72 5.05 9.29 5.54
CA PHE A 72 3.61 9.35 5.26
C PHE A 72 3.32 9.78 3.82
N GLY A 73 4.11 10.69 3.25
CA GLY A 73 4.03 11.02 1.82
C GLY A 73 4.21 9.79 0.92
N PHE A 74 5.18 8.93 1.26
CA PHE A 74 5.40 7.67 0.55
C PHE A 74 4.27 6.66 0.75
N ILE A 75 3.71 6.55 1.96
CA ILE A 75 2.53 5.71 2.21
C ILE A 75 1.32 6.22 1.42
N ALA A 76 1.12 7.54 1.32
CA ALA A 76 0.07 8.14 0.49
C ALA A 76 0.27 7.80 -0.99
N PHE A 77 1.50 7.95 -1.51
CA PHE A 77 1.86 7.55 -2.87
C PHE A 77 1.53 6.08 -3.15
N MET A 78 1.93 5.17 -2.25
CA MET A 78 1.59 3.76 -2.38
C MET A 78 0.07 3.53 -2.37
N GLY A 79 -0.66 4.24 -1.51
CA GLY A 79 -2.12 4.20 -1.43
C GLY A 79 -2.80 4.64 -2.74
N VAL A 80 -2.34 5.73 -3.34
CA VAL A 80 -2.82 6.20 -4.65
C VAL A 80 -2.50 5.16 -5.73
N THR A 81 -1.28 4.64 -5.73
CA THR A 81 -0.81 3.69 -6.75
C THR A 81 -1.63 2.41 -6.72
N ILE A 82 -1.87 1.81 -5.55
CA ILE A 82 -2.65 0.57 -5.45
C ILE A 82 -4.15 0.81 -5.73
N SER A 83 -4.69 1.98 -5.34
CA SER A 83 -6.09 2.34 -5.65
C SER A 83 -6.30 2.50 -7.15
N LEU A 84 -5.43 3.26 -7.83
CA LEU A 84 -5.48 3.39 -9.28
C LEU A 84 -5.22 2.05 -9.97
N GLY A 85 -4.28 1.25 -9.47
CA GLY A 85 -4.02 -0.10 -9.97
C GLY A 85 -5.26 -1.00 -9.93
N ALA A 86 -5.96 -1.01 -8.80
CA ALA A 86 -7.21 -1.74 -8.62
C ALA A 86 -8.32 -1.25 -9.56
N LEU A 87 -8.52 0.06 -9.68
CA LEU A 87 -9.49 0.65 -10.62
C LEU A 87 -9.15 0.30 -12.08
N GLY A 88 -7.88 0.41 -12.45
CA GLY A 88 -7.39 -0.01 -13.76
C GLY A 88 -7.65 -1.48 -14.04
N GLN A 89 -7.54 -2.35 -13.04
CA GLN A 89 -7.89 -3.77 -13.17
C GLN A 89 -9.39 -4.02 -13.31
N ILE A 90 -10.24 -3.29 -12.56
CA ILE A 90 -11.69 -3.34 -12.72
C ILE A 90 -12.09 -2.95 -14.16
N TRP A 91 -11.45 -1.94 -14.73
CA TRP A 91 -11.62 -1.53 -16.13
C TRP A 91 -10.81 -2.34 -17.15
N ARG A 92 -10.18 -3.45 -16.73
CA ARG A 92 -9.42 -4.37 -17.60
C ARG A 92 -8.28 -3.71 -18.37
N LYS A 93 -7.70 -2.65 -17.81
CA LYS A 93 -6.58 -1.94 -18.42
C LYS A 93 -5.25 -2.55 -18.01
N ARG A 94 -4.33 -2.69 -18.97
CA ARG A 94 -2.98 -3.25 -18.77
C ARG A 94 -2.17 -2.47 -17.73
N TRP A 95 -2.36 -1.15 -17.66
CA TRP A 95 -1.68 -0.29 -16.69
C TRP A 95 -2.08 -0.59 -15.24
N GLY A 96 -3.22 -1.23 -14.98
CA GLY A 96 -3.64 -1.58 -13.63
C GLY A 96 -2.66 -2.55 -12.95
N LEU A 97 -2.23 -3.61 -13.65
CA LEU A 97 -1.22 -4.55 -13.15
C LEU A 97 0.15 -3.89 -12.96
N VAL A 98 0.51 -2.94 -13.83
CA VAL A 98 1.78 -2.20 -13.73
C VAL A 98 1.80 -1.39 -12.43
N LEU A 99 0.72 -0.67 -12.11
CA LEU A 99 0.61 0.08 -10.86
C LEU A 99 0.59 -0.85 -9.63
N ILE A 100 -0.09 -1.99 -9.68
CA ILE A 100 -0.04 -2.98 -8.60
C ILE A 100 1.41 -3.48 -8.39
N GLY A 101 2.15 -3.71 -9.47
CA GLY A 101 3.58 -4.06 -9.42
C GLY A 101 4.43 -2.97 -8.78
N ILE A 102 4.24 -1.70 -9.16
CA ILE A 102 4.94 -0.55 -8.55
C ILE A 102 4.63 -0.46 -7.05
N TYR A 103 3.38 -0.68 -6.65
CA TYR A 103 3.00 -0.76 -5.24
C TYR A 103 3.76 -1.88 -4.50
N LEU A 104 3.83 -3.09 -5.06
CA LEU A 104 4.55 -4.21 -4.42
C LEU A 104 6.03 -3.90 -4.25
N LEU A 105 6.67 -3.33 -5.28
CA LEU A 105 8.07 -2.90 -5.21
C LEU A 105 8.27 -1.82 -4.16
N SER A 106 7.39 -0.82 -4.11
CA SER A 106 7.43 0.27 -3.12
C SER A 106 7.26 -0.26 -1.69
N HIS A 107 6.39 -1.24 -1.50
CA HIS A 107 6.16 -1.85 -0.20
C HIS A 107 7.35 -2.72 0.22
N GLY A 108 7.92 -3.50 -0.69
CA GLY A 108 9.17 -4.24 -0.47
C GLY A 108 10.34 -3.32 -0.12
N PHE A 109 10.42 -2.18 -0.81
CA PHE A 109 11.43 -1.16 -0.57
C PHE A 109 11.39 -0.59 0.86
N LEU A 110 10.20 -0.38 1.45
CA LEU A 110 10.09 0.04 2.85
C LEU A 110 10.70 -0.98 3.82
N PHE A 111 10.49 -2.28 3.60
CA PHE A 111 11.09 -3.32 4.44
C PHE A 111 12.62 -3.31 4.33
N ALA A 112 13.14 -3.19 3.11
CA ALA A 112 14.57 -3.09 2.86
C ALA A 112 15.16 -1.82 3.50
N ASN A 113 14.49 -0.66 3.38
CA ASN A 113 14.95 0.61 3.94
C ASN A 113 15.12 0.56 5.45
N PHE A 114 14.17 -0.07 6.15
CA PHE A 114 14.19 -0.15 7.62
C PHE A 114 14.83 -1.43 8.16
N GLY A 115 15.30 -2.34 7.30
CA GLY A 115 15.85 -3.64 7.72
C GLY A 115 14.86 -4.48 8.54
N THR A 116 13.55 -4.28 8.33
CA THR A 116 12.52 -4.85 9.20
C THR A 116 12.04 -6.20 8.67
N VAL A 117 12.38 -7.27 9.38
CA VAL A 117 11.70 -8.57 9.22
C VAL A 117 10.53 -8.60 10.20
N ASN A 118 9.38 -8.11 9.73
CA ASN A 118 8.15 -8.04 10.53
C ASN A 118 7.11 -9.04 9.98
N PRO A 119 6.20 -9.61 10.79
CA PRO A 119 5.05 -10.38 10.30
C PRO A 119 4.28 -9.73 9.15
N LYS A 120 4.33 -8.40 9.00
CA LYS A 120 3.81 -7.66 7.84
C LYS A 120 4.39 -8.12 6.48
N ILE A 121 5.54 -8.80 6.45
CA ILE A 121 6.09 -9.41 5.23
C ILE A 121 5.17 -10.49 4.66
N LEU A 122 4.39 -11.16 5.52
CA LEU A 122 3.36 -12.12 5.08
C LEU A 122 2.24 -11.42 4.33
N LEU A 123 1.88 -10.18 4.71
CA LEU A 123 0.89 -9.38 3.99
C LEU A 123 1.42 -8.95 2.62
N LEU A 124 2.73 -8.68 2.51
CA LEU A 124 3.37 -8.42 1.22
C LEU A 124 3.35 -9.68 0.33
N ALA A 125 3.67 -10.85 0.90
CA ALA A 125 3.61 -12.12 0.19
C ALA A 125 2.17 -12.44 -0.28
N LEU A 126 1.17 -12.21 0.58
CA LEU A 126 -0.24 -12.35 0.23
C LEU A 126 -0.65 -11.38 -0.89
N ALA A 127 -0.22 -10.12 -0.81
CA ALA A 127 -0.47 -9.14 -1.86
C ALA A 127 0.18 -9.54 -3.20
N ALA A 128 1.39 -10.08 -3.16
CA ALA A 128 2.06 -10.63 -4.35
C ALA A 128 1.32 -11.84 -4.92
N ALA A 129 0.84 -12.75 -4.08
CA ALA A 129 0.03 -13.90 -4.50
C ALA A 129 -1.28 -13.44 -5.18
N MET A 130 -1.99 -12.48 -4.58
CA MET A 130 -3.19 -11.90 -5.15
C MET A 130 -2.92 -11.19 -6.49
N ALA A 131 -1.82 -10.46 -6.61
CA ALA A 131 -1.40 -9.86 -7.89
C ALA A 131 -1.08 -10.94 -8.94
N GLY A 132 -0.49 -12.06 -8.54
CA GLY A 132 -0.27 -13.23 -9.40
C GLY A 132 -1.58 -13.83 -9.91
N VAL A 133 -2.59 -13.95 -9.04
CA VAL A 133 -3.94 -14.38 -9.42
C VAL A 133 -4.56 -13.43 -10.45
N LEU A 134 -4.46 -12.11 -10.25
CA LEU A 134 -4.94 -11.12 -11.22
C LEU A 134 -4.20 -11.22 -12.57
N ALA A 135 -2.88 -11.39 -12.54
CA ALA A 135 -2.08 -11.56 -13.75
C ALA A 135 -2.47 -12.80 -14.55
N TRP A 136 -2.72 -13.91 -13.85
CA TRP A 136 -3.19 -15.15 -14.48
C TRP A 136 -4.62 -15.01 -15.02
N ALA A 137 -5.52 -14.36 -14.29
CA ALA A 137 -6.87 -14.07 -14.75
C ALA A 137 -6.88 -13.26 -16.05
N ASN A 138 -6.03 -12.23 -16.16
CA ASN A 138 -5.91 -11.41 -17.36
C ASN A 138 -5.33 -12.16 -18.56
N ARG A 139 -4.44 -13.14 -18.34
CA ARG A 139 -3.93 -14.00 -19.42
C ARG A 139 -5.00 -14.90 -20.00
N GLN A 140 -5.96 -15.35 -19.19
CA GLN A 140 -7.05 -16.19 -19.68
C GLN A 140 -8.14 -15.42 -20.43
N GLU A 141 -8.16 -14.09 -20.37
CA GLU A 141 -9.15 -13.27 -21.08
C GLU A 141 -8.66 -12.69 -22.41
N ASN A 142 -7.34 -12.67 -22.65
CA ASN A 142 -6.75 -12.41 -23.97
C ASN A 142 -6.63 -13.72 -24.77
#